data_AF-A0A376LFJ7-F1
#
_entry.id   AF-A0A376LFJ7-F1
#
_cell.length_a   1.000
_cell.length_b   1.000
_cell.length_c   1.000
_cell.angle_alpha   90.00
_cell.angle_beta   90.00
_cell.angle_gamma   90.00
#
_symmetry.space_group_name_H-M   'P 1'
#
loop_
_entity.id
_entity.type
_entity.pdbx_description
1 polymer ?
#
loop_
_entity_poly.entity_id
_entity_poly.type
_entity_poly.pdbx_seq_one_letter_code
_entity_poly.pdbx_strand_id
1 'polypeptide(L)'
;MSKVGSGVKHIKAGDRVVYAQSALGAYSSVHNINADKAAILPAAISFEQAAASFLKGLTVYYLLRKTYEIKPDEQFLFHAAAGGVGLIACQWAKALGAKLIGTVGTAQKAQSALKAGAWQVINYREENLVERLKEITAGKKVRVVYDSVGRDTWERFAGLPANAAA
;
A
#
# COMPACT_ATOMS: atom_id res chain seq x y z
N MET A 1 5.29 6.53 25.16
CA MET A 1 4.51 7.74 25.52
C MET A 1 5.01 8.26 26.86
N SER A 2 5.45 9.53 26.95
CA SER A 2 6.05 10.07 28.19
C SER A 2 5.03 10.76 29.10
N LYS A 3 3.99 11.39 28.55
CA LYS A 3 2.90 12.04 29.28
C LYS A 3 1.59 11.80 28.55
N VAL A 4 0.48 11.81 29.28
CA VAL A 4 -0.86 11.61 28.71
C VAL A 4 -1.80 12.67 29.29
N GLY A 5 -2.68 13.22 28.45
CA GLY A 5 -3.71 14.17 28.89
C GLY A 5 -4.72 13.53 29.85
N SER A 6 -5.24 14.31 30.80
CA SER A 6 -6.10 13.81 31.88
C SER A 6 -7.39 13.10 31.43
N GLY A 7 -7.90 13.44 30.24
CA GLY A 7 -9.10 12.83 29.66
C GLY A 7 -8.88 11.52 28.88
N VAL A 8 -7.63 11.12 28.66
CA VAL A 8 -7.31 9.93 27.84
C VAL A 8 -7.32 8.68 28.72
N LYS A 9 -8.12 7.67 28.33
CA LYS A 9 -8.31 6.44 29.11
C LYS A 9 -7.72 5.18 28.47
N HIS A 10 -7.54 5.19 27.14
CA HIS A 10 -7.10 4.00 26.36
C HIS A 10 -5.59 3.91 26.17
N ILE A 11 -4.83 4.92 26.58
CA ILE A 11 -3.36 4.97 26.52
C ILE A 11 -2.86 5.49 27.86
N LYS A 12 -1.77 4.91 28.35
CA LYS A 12 -1.08 5.32 29.59
C LYS A 12 0.37 5.71 29.33
N ALA A 13 0.96 6.45 30.26
CA ALA A 13 2.38 6.73 30.24
C ALA A 13 3.18 5.42 30.25
N GLY A 14 4.27 5.37 29.50
CA GLY A 14 5.05 4.15 29.26
C GLY A 14 4.58 3.32 28.07
N ASP A 15 3.35 3.48 27.58
CA ASP A 15 2.88 2.70 26.43
C ASP A 15 3.74 2.97 25.18
N ARG A 16 4.06 1.90 24.47
CA ARG A 16 4.64 1.97 23.14
C ARG A 16 3.52 2.30 22.16
N VAL A 17 3.70 3.36 21.38
CA VAL A 17 2.67 3.82 20.44
C VAL A 17 3.28 4.13 19.08
N VAL A 18 2.44 4.03 18.07
CA VAL A 18 2.68 4.56 16.72
C VAL A 18 1.50 5.44 16.36
N TYR A 19 1.69 6.40 15.47
CA TYR A 19 0.63 7.30 15.02
C TYR A 19 0.77 7.61 13.52
N ALA A 20 -0.31 8.11 12.95
CA ALA A 20 -0.36 8.65 11.59
C ALA A 20 -1.35 9.82 11.55
N GLN A 21 -1.22 10.70 10.54
CA GLN A 21 -2.14 11.82 10.32
C GLN A 21 -2.31 12.74 11.55
N SER A 22 -1.20 13.11 12.18
CA SER A 22 -1.16 14.11 13.26
C SER A 22 -0.77 15.49 12.72
N ALA A 23 -0.67 16.47 13.62
CA ALA A 23 -0.05 17.76 13.33
C ALA A 23 1.40 17.59 12.82
N LEU A 24 1.93 18.65 12.19
CA LEU A 24 3.32 18.72 11.76
C LEU A 24 4.25 18.74 12.99
N GLY A 25 5.43 18.10 12.88
CA GLY A 25 6.41 18.07 13.96
C GLY A 25 7.02 16.70 14.28
N ALA A 26 6.75 15.67 13.46
CA ALA A 26 7.23 14.31 13.71
C ALA A 26 8.77 14.15 13.71
N TYR A 27 9.51 15.06 13.07
CA TYR A 27 10.98 15.10 13.12
C TYR A 27 11.46 15.87 14.35
N SER A 28 11.17 15.32 15.51
CA SER A 28 11.51 15.89 16.82
C SER A 28 11.73 14.77 17.83
N SER A 29 12.38 15.10 18.96
CA SER A 29 12.52 14.17 20.08
C SER A 29 11.21 13.99 20.86
N VAL A 30 10.29 14.97 20.79
CA VAL A 30 8.99 14.96 21.46
C VAL A 30 7.95 15.62 20.56
N HIS A 31 6.82 14.95 20.37
CA HIS A 31 5.71 15.43 19.55
C HIS A 31 4.36 15.21 20.25
N ASN A 32 3.54 16.25 20.32
CA ASN A 32 2.20 16.17 20.87
C ASN A 32 1.21 15.74 19.78
N ILE A 33 0.39 14.74 20.07
CA ILE A 33 -0.63 14.22 19.16
C ILE A 33 -1.95 14.05 19.91
N ASN A 34 -3.07 14.08 19.18
CA ASN A 34 -4.35 13.66 19.73
C ASN A 34 -4.33 12.14 19.97
N ALA A 35 -4.90 11.70 21.09
CA ALA A 35 -4.86 10.30 21.50
C ALA A 35 -5.66 9.36 20.58
N ASP A 36 -6.60 9.90 19.78
CA ASP A 36 -7.35 9.16 18.75
C ASP A 36 -6.52 8.82 17.51
N LYS A 37 -5.36 9.48 17.31
CA LYS A 37 -4.41 9.20 16.22
C LYS A 37 -3.35 8.18 16.59
N ALA A 38 -3.29 7.80 17.87
CA ALA A 38 -2.31 6.85 18.38
C ALA A 38 -2.88 5.44 18.43
N ALA A 39 -2.07 4.47 18.03
CA ALA A 39 -2.34 3.04 18.19
C ALA A 39 -1.27 2.43 19.13
N ILE A 40 -1.69 1.46 19.94
CA ILE A 40 -0.77 0.68 20.77
C ILE A 40 0.14 -0.14 19.85
N LEU A 41 1.45 -0.04 20.07
CA LEU A 41 2.45 -0.78 19.33
C LEU A 41 2.77 -2.09 20.05
N PRO A 42 2.48 -3.27 19.44
CA PRO A 42 2.79 -4.56 20.04
C PRO A 42 4.28 -4.74 20.33
N ALA A 43 4.61 -5.54 21.34
CA ALA A 43 5.98 -5.83 21.76
C ALA A 43 6.86 -6.33 20.59
N ALA A 44 6.29 -7.18 19.73
CA ALA A 44 6.96 -7.84 18.61
C ALA A 44 7.36 -6.91 17.45
N ILE A 45 6.85 -5.66 17.41
CA ILE A 45 7.14 -4.72 16.33
C ILE A 45 8.02 -3.62 16.90
N SER A 46 9.19 -3.37 16.31
CA SER A 46 10.10 -2.30 16.76
C SER A 46 9.54 -0.91 16.44
N PHE A 47 10.07 0.14 17.07
CA PHE A 47 9.66 1.51 16.74
C PHE A 47 10.03 1.89 15.31
N GLU A 48 11.19 1.44 14.83
CA GLU A 48 11.69 1.65 13.47
C GLU A 48 10.77 0.98 12.45
N GLN A 49 10.36 -0.27 12.70
CA GLN A 49 9.42 -0.98 11.85
C GLN A 49 8.06 -0.27 11.81
N ALA A 50 7.55 0.16 12.96
CA ALA A 50 6.30 0.88 13.07
C ALA A 50 6.35 2.22 12.30
N ALA A 51 7.39 3.03 12.55
CA ALA A 51 7.60 4.30 11.87
C ALA A 51 7.74 4.13 10.34
N ALA A 52 8.41 3.06 9.89
CA ALA A 52 8.63 2.81 8.47
C ALA A 52 7.38 2.30 7.73
N SER A 53 6.45 1.63 8.41
CA SER A 53 5.38 0.85 7.76
C SER A 53 3.96 1.30 8.08
N PHE A 54 3.70 1.93 9.23
CA PHE A 54 2.35 2.10 9.75
C PHE A 54 1.42 2.87 8.81
N LEU A 55 1.81 4.09 8.38
CA LEU A 55 1.02 4.87 7.43
C LEU A 55 0.84 4.13 6.10
N LYS A 56 1.89 3.47 5.59
CA LYS A 56 1.84 2.71 4.34
C LYS A 56 0.85 1.53 4.45
N GLY A 57 0.84 0.83 5.58
CA GLY A 57 -0.11 -0.23 5.87
C GLY A 57 -1.56 0.28 5.97
N LEU A 58 -1.78 1.43 6.61
CA LEU A 58 -3.10 2.09 6.62
C LEU A 58 -3.58 2.44 5.20
N THR A 59 -2.68 2.92 4.34
CA THR A 59 -2.99 3.16 2.93
C THR A 59 -3.39 1.88 2.21
N VAL A 60 -2.62 0.80 2.35
CA VAL A 60 -2.97 -0.50 1.73
C VAL A 60 -4.32 -1.01 2.24
N TYR A 61 -4.58 -0.91 3.54
CA TYR A 61 -5.88 -1.27 4.10
C TYR A 61 -7.01 -0.45 3.47
N TYR A 62 -6.85 0.87 3.41
CA TYR A 62 -7.84 1.75 2.80
C TYR A 62 -8.10 1.35 1.34
N LEU A 63 -7.05 1.18 0.53
CA LEU A 63 -7.17 0.85 -0.88
C LEU A 63 -7.87 -0.50 -1.10
N LEU A 64 -7.40 -1.57 -0.45
CA LEU A 64 -7.84 -2.94 -0.73
C LEU A 64 -9.11 -3.35 0.03
N ARG A 65 -9.56 -2.57 1.03
CA ARG A 65 -10.71 -2.92 1.90
C ARG A 65 -11.78 -1.84 2.01
N LYS A 66 -11.48 -0.59 1.71
CA LYS A 66 -12.42 0.54 1.91
C LYS A 66 -12.77 1.25 0.61
N THR A 67 -11.82 1.47 -0.29
CA THR A 67 -12.09 2.06 -1.61
C THR A 67 -12.73 1.05 -2.55
N TYR A 68 -12.08 -0.10 -2.71
CA TYR A 68 -12.61 -1.24 -3.44
C TYR A 68 -12.22 -2.50 -2.67
N GLU A 69 -13.20 -3.30 -2.28
CA GLU A 69 -12.94 -4.50 -1.49
C GLU A 69 -12.49 -5.64 -2.39
N ILE A 70 -11.18 -5.89 -2.41
CA ILE A 70 -10.57 -6.96 -3.20
C ILE A 70 -11.01 -8.33 -2.69
N LYS A 71 -11.40 -9.21 -3.61
CA LYS A 71 -11.82 -10.58 -3.31
C LYS A 71 -10.71 -11.60 -3.60
N PRO A 72 -10.74 -12.79 -2.97
CA PRO A 72 -9.87 -13.89 -3.35
C PRO A 72 -9.97 -14.20 -4.84
N ASP A 73 -8.86 -14.64 -5.44
CA ASP A 73 -8.67 -14.92 -6.87
C ASP A 73 -8.84 -13.74 -7.85
N GLU A 74 -9.22 -12.56 -7.36
CA GLU A 74 -9.42 -11.38 -8.20
C GLU A 74 -8.09 -10.81 -8.71
N GLN A 75 -8.07 -10.50 -10.01
CA GLN A 75 -6.95 -9.82 -10.67
C GLN A 75 -7.15 -8.30 -10.63
N PHE A 76 -6.11 -7.58 -10.20
CA PHE A 76 -6.11 -6.12 -10.18
C PHE A 76 -4.71 -5.56 -10.45
N LEU A 77 -4.64 -4.34 -10.97
CA LEU A 77 -3.39 -3.67 -11.31
C LEU A 77 -2.97 -2.73 -10.16
N PHE A 78 -1.69 -2.80 -9.78
CA PHE A 78 -1.11 -1.92 -8.77
C PHE A 78 0.21 -1.32 -9.28
N HIS A 79 0.26 0.00 -9.42
CA HIS A 79 1.47 0.68 -9.89
C HIS A 79 2.55 0.81 -8.82
N ALA A 80 3.80 0.86 -9.27
CA ALA A 80 4.97 0.95 -8.39
C ALA A 80 4.99 -0.15 -7.31
N ALA A 81 4.77 -1.40 -7.73
CA ALA A 81 4.63 -2.55 -6.83
C ALA A 81 5.88 -2.84 -5.97
N ALA A 82 7.05 -2.37 -6.38
CA ALA A 82 8.29 -2.46 -5.61
C ALA A 82 8.58 -1.22 -4.74
N GLY A 83 7.64 -0.27 -4.64
CA GLY A 83 7.74 0.91 -3.79
C GLY A 83 7.31 0.63 -2.34
N GLY A 84 7.41 1.64 -1.46
CA GLY A 84 7.12 1.47 -0.03
C GLY A 84 5.71 0.96 0.27
N VAL A 85 4.68 1.48 -0.41
CA VAL A 85 3.29 1.00 -0.28
C VAL A 85 3.11 -0.30 -1.08
N GLY A 86 3.63 -0.34 -2.31
CA GLY A 86 3.51 -1.49 -3.21
C GLY A 86 4.00 -2.81 -2.61
N LEU A 87 5.13 -2.80 -1.88
CA LEU A 87 5.66 -4.01 -1.24
C LEU A 87 4.75 -4.54 -0.13
N ILE A 88 4.05 -3.66 0.59
CA ILE A 88 3.05 -4.07 1.59
C ILE A 88 1.80 -4.58 0.87
N ALA A 89 1.39 -3.93 -0.22
CA ALA A 89 0.25 -4.35 -1.03
C ALA A 89 0.46 -5.74 -1.64
N CYS A 90 1.68 -6.07 -2.11
CA CYS A 90 2.04 -7.41 -2.59
C CYS A 90 1.84 -8.47 -1.52
N GLN A 91 2.33 -8.22 -0.30
CA GLN A 91 2.19 -9.15 0.82
C GLN A 91 0.73 -9.35 1.22
N TRP A 92 -0.04 -8.27 1.28
CA TRP A 92 -1.45 -8.31 1.62
C TRP A 92 -2.29 -8.99 0.54
N ALA A 93 -2.03 -8.72 -0.74
CA ALA A 93 -2.72 -9.38 -1.84
C ALA A 93 -2.52 -10.90 -1.78
N LYS A 94 -1.27 -11.35 -1.57
CA LYS A 94 -0.95 -12.77 -1.39
C LYS A 94 -1.68 -13.36 -0.18
N ALA A 95 -1.70 -12.67 0.96
CA ALA A 95 -2.40 -13.12 2.16
C ALA A 95 -3.93 -13.19 1.98
N LEU A 96 -4.50 -12.32 1.15
CA LEU A 96 -5.92 -12.32 0.78
C LEU A 96 -6.28 -13.35 -0.31
N GLY A 97 -5.28 -14.03 -0.89
CA GLY A 97 -5.47 -14.92 -2.04
C GLY A 97 -5.79 -14.18 -3.34
N ALA A 98 -5.54 -12.88 -3.43
CA ALA A 98 -5.79 -12.06 -4.60
C ALA A 98 -4.57 -12.02 -5.54
N LYS A 99 -4.80 -11.70 -6.81
CA LYS A 99 -3.80 -11.72 -7.88
C LYS A 99 -3.37 -10.30 -8.26
N LEU A 100 -2.48 -9.73 -7.46
CA LEU A 100 -1.89 -8.42 -7.75
C LEU A 100 -0.97 -8.51 -8.98
N ILE A 101 -1.31 -7.76 -10.03
CA ILE A 101 -0.47 -7.51 -11.19
C ILE A 101 0.25 -6.19 -10.94
N GLY A 102 1.56 -6.22 -10.77
CA GLY A 102 2.36 -5.06 -10.38
C GLY A 102 3.07 -4.40 -11.56
N THR A 103 3.24 -3.08 -11.55
CA THR A 103 4.21 -2.43 -12.46
C THR A 103 5.48 -1.99 -11.76
N VAL A 104 6.60 -2.10 -12.47
CA VAL A 104 7.94 -1.69 -12.00
C VAL A 104 8.75 -1.09 -13.14
N GLY A 105 9.84 -0.39 -12.80
CA GLY A 105 10.73 0.23 -13.79
C GLY A 105 12.10 -0.44 -13.95
N THR A 106 12.38 -1.57 -13.27
CA THR A 106 13.62 -2.34 -13.44
C THR A 106 13.42 -3.82 -13.10
N ALA A 107 14.27 -4.69 -13.64
CA ALA A 107 14.27 -6.13 -13.34
C ALA A 107 14.49 -6.44 -11.84
N GLN A 108 15.37 -5.69 -11.15
CA GLN A 108 15.62 -5.88 -9.70
C GLN A 108 14.36 -5.55 -8.88
N LYS A 109 13.61 -4.52 -9.29
CA LYS A 109 12.32 -4.19 -8.68
C LYS A 109 11.27 -5.26 -8.98
N ALA A 110 11.29 -5.86 -10.17
CA ALA A 110 10.41 -6.98 -10.49
C ALA A 110 10.61 -8.16 -9.52
N GLN A 111 11.87 -8.57 -9.32
CA GLN A 111 12.21 -9.62 -8.37
C GLN A 111 11.79 -9.28 -6.93
N SER A 112 11.97 -8.01 -6.53
CA SER A 112 11.54 -7.56 -5.20
C SER A 112 10.03 -7.66 -5.00
N ALA A 113 9.23 -7.23 -5.98
CA ALA A 113 7.77 -7.30 -5.93
C ALA A 113 7.26 -8.76 -5.96
N LEU A 114 7.84 -9.62 -6.80
CA LEU A 114 7.51 -11.05 -6.85
C LEU A 114 7.82 -11.73 -5.51
N LYS A 115 9.00 -11.48 -4.94
CA LYS A 115 9.38 -12.00 -3.61
C LYS A 115 8.43 -11.52 -2.52
N ALA A 116 7.94 -10.29 -2.62
CA ALA A 116 6.95 -9.73 -1.69
C ALA A 116 5.53 -10.28 -1.88
N GLY A 117 5.24 -10.98 -2.98
CA GLY A 117 3.95 -11.65 -3.21
C GLY A 117 3.11 -11.12 -4.37
N ALA A 118 3.67 -10.27 -5.24
CA ALA A 118 3.01 -9.97 -6.52
C ALA A 118 2.78 -11.27 -7.31
N TRP A 119 1.61 -11.39 -7.93
CA TRP A 119 1.26 -12.57 -8.73
C TRP A 119 1.91 -12.52 -10.11
N GLN A 120 1.92 -11.34 -10.72
CA GLN A 120 2.63 -11.03 -11.95
C GLN A 120 3.25 -9.63 -11.84
N VAL A 121 4.31 -9.37 -12.59
CA VAL A 121 4.92 -8.05 -12.68
C VAL A 121 5.19 -7.71 -14.14
N ILE A 122 4.94 -6.45 -14.50
CA ILE A 122 5.20 -5.88 -15.82
C ILE A 122 6.28 -4.80 -15.66
N ASN A 123 7.41 -4.96 -16.35
CA ASN A 123 8.42 -3.92 -16.41
C ASN A 123 8.08 -2.96 -17.56
N TYR A 124 7.45 -1.83 -17.25
CA TYR A 124 6.92 -0.91 -18.26
C TYR A 124 7.99 -0.19 -19.10
N ARG A 125 9.28 -0.41 -18.80
CA ARG A 125 10.41 0.07 -19.63
C ARG A 125 10.85 -0.93 -20.69
N GLU A 126 10.47 -2.19 -20.54
CA GLU A 126 10.82 -3.31 -21.43
C GLU A 126 9.59 -3.86 -22.15
N GLU A 127 8.41 -3.73 -21.55
CA GLU A 127 7.15 -4.29 -22.05
C GLU A 127 6.09 -3.21 -22.26
N ASN A 128 5.23 -3.40 -23.26
CA ASN A 128 4.00 -2.62 -23.39
C ASN A 128 2.99 -3.06 -22.33
N LEU A 129 2.67 -2.13 -21.41
CA LEU A 129 1.76 -2.40 -20.30
C LEU A 129 0.37 -2.87 -20.73
N VAL A 130 -0.21 -2.27 -21.77
CA VAL A 130 -1.59 -2.58 -22.20
C VAL A 130 -1.65 -3.96 -22.83
N GLU A 131 -0.72 -4.27 -23.72
CA GLU A 131 -0.62 -5.58 -24.37
C GLU A 131 -0.36 -6.68 -23.33
N ARG A 132 0.60 -6.47 -22.44
CA ARG A 132 0.93 -7.46 -21.42
C ARG A 132 -0.20 -7.68 -20.42
N LEU A 133 -0.90 -6.62 -20.01
CA LEU A 133 -2.08 -6.75 -19.16
C LEU A 133 -3.19 -7.52 -19.88
N LYS A 134 -3.42 -7.25 -21.17
CA LYS A 134 -4.40 -7.97 -22.00
C LYS A 134 -4.07 -9.46 -22.08
N GLU A 135 -2.80 -9.82 -22.23
CA GLU A 135 -2.35 -11.22 -22.22
C GLU A 135 -2.60 -11.90 -20.87
N ILE A 136 -2.17 -11.27 -19.77
CA ILE A 136 -2.32 -11.79 -18.41
C ILE A 136 -3.79 -12.00 -18.03
N THR A 137 -4.67 -11.10 -18.50
CA THR A 137 -6.10 -11.10 -18.20
C THR A 137 -6.95 -11.84 -19.24
N ALA A 138 -6.32 -12.48 -20.24
CA ALA A 138 -7.01 -13.10 -21.38
C ALA A 138 -8.03 -12.16 -22.06
N GLY A 139 -7.66 -10.90 -22.22
CA GLY A 139 -8.47 -9.85 -22.83
C GLY A 139 -9.52 -9.21 -21.91
N LYS A 140 -9.66 -9.67 -20.66
CA LYS A 140 -10.67 -9.15 -19.72
C LYS A 140 -10.21 -7.86 -19.04
N LYS A 141 -11.19 -7.03 -18.68
CA LYS A 141 -10.99 -5.84 -17.84
C LYS A 141 -10.65 -6.24 -16.40
N VAL A 142 -9.69 -5.56 -15.77
CA VAL A 142 -9.54 -5.60 -14.31
C VAL A 142 -10.62 -4.72 -13.67
N ARG A 143 -11.06 -5.07 -12.47
CA ARG A 143 -12.13 -4.30 -11.81
C ARG A 143 -11.63 -2.98 -11.22
N VAL A 144 -10.37 -2.97 -10.76
CA VAL A 144 -9.72 -1.80 -10.16
C VAL A 144 -8.26 -1.69 -10.60
N VAL A 145 -7.81 -0.46 -10.73
CA VAL A 145 -6.41 -0.05 -10.92
C VAL A 145 -6.05 0.92 -9.81
N TYR A 146 -4.93 0.68 -9.11
CA TYR A 146 -4.38 1.62 -8.14
C TYR A 146 -3.18 2.34 -8.73
N ASP A 147 -3.31 3.66 -8.91
CA ASP A 147 -2.29 4.49 -9.57
C ASP A 147 -1.73 5.60 -8.66
N SER A 148 -0.45 5.47 -8.33
CA SER A 148 0.30 6.49 -7.57
C SER A 148 1.15 7.41 -8.45
N VAL A 149 1.18 7.20 -9.78
CA VAL A 149 2.05 7.92 -10.73
C VAL A 149 1.28 9.06 -11.40
N GLY A 150 -0.01 8.87 -11.67
CA GLY A 150 -0.93 9.95 -12.05
C GLY A 150 -0.78 10.43 -13.50
N ARG A 151 -0.32 11.67 -13.71
CA ARG A 151 -0.41 12.37 -15.01
C ARG A 151 0.32 11.63 -16.14
N ASP A 152 1.51 11.10 -15.87
CA ASP A 152 2.36 10.43 -16.88
C ASP A 152 1.81 9.07 -17.32
N THR A 153 0.80 8.58 -16.61
CA THR A 153 0.19 7.27 -16.84
C THR A 153 -1.27 7.39 -17.30
N TRP A 154 -1.93 8.52 -17.02
CA TRP A 154 -3.33 8.80 -17.36
C TRP A 154 -3.68 8.59 -18.85
N GLU A 155 -2.90 9.14 -19.78
CA GLU A 155 -3.17 9.00 -21.22
C GLU A 155 -3.00 7.54 -21.71
N ARG A 156 -2.09 6.78 -21.09
CA ARG A 156 -1.91 5.35 -21.37
C ARG A 156 -3.10 4.51 -20.85
N PHE A 157 -3.92 5.08 -19.96
CA PHE A 157 -4.99 4.39 -19.24
C PHE A 157 -6.40 4.71 -19.71
N ALA A 158 -6.61 5.78 -20.48
CA ALA A 158 -7.90 6.01 -21.15
C ALA A 158 -8.30 4.82 -22.06
N GLY A 159 -7.32 4.00 -22.49
CA GLY A 159 -7.54 2.75 -23.23
C GLY A 159 -7.53 1.48 -22.38
N LEU A 160 -7.28 1.56 -21.06
CA LEU A 160 -7.21 0.37 -20.22
C LEU A 160 -8.60 -0.20 -19.96
N PRO A 161 -8.72 -1.53 -19.95
CA PRO A 161 -9.94 -2.17 -19.57
C PRO A 161 -10.07 -2.15 -18.03
N ALA A 162 -10.59 -1.05 -17.47
CA ALA A 162 -10.97 -0.94 -16.06
C ALA A 162 -12.38 -0.36 -15.89
N ASN A 163 -13.08 -0.77 -14.82
CA ASN A 163 -14.41 -0.23 -14.47
C ASN A 163 -14.35 0.88 -13.40
N ALA A 164 -13.21 1.03 -12.71
CA ALA A 164 -12.93 2.11 -11.76
C ALA A 164 -11.40 2.30 -11.60
N ALA A 165 -10.97 3.55 -11.38
CA ALA A 165 -9.59 3.92 -11.05
C ALA A 165 -9.57 4.61 -9.69
N ALA A 166 -8.59 4.27 -8.84
CA ALA A 166 -8.45 4.76 -7.48
C ALA A 166 -7.00 5.09 -7.11
#